data_AF-A0A127AZC1-F1
#
_entry.id   AF-A0A127AZC1-F1
#
_cell.length_a   1.000
_cell.length_b   1.000
_cell.length_c   1.000
_cell.angle_alpha   90.00
_cell.angle_beta   90.00
_cell.angle_gamma   90.00
#
_symmetry.space_group_name_H-M   'P 1'
#
loop_
_entity.id
_entity.type
_entity.pdbx_description
1 polymer ?
#
loop_
_entity_poly.entity_id
_entity_poly.type
_entity_poly.pdbx_seq_one_letter_code
_entity_poly.pdbx_strand_id
1 'polypeptide(L)'
;MNNPKVIILSVMGIVYSIIILLSGSVSGFVFFTPIILFIISIVKAISWLLKDDSSSAYIALLIGLLMLTIPVMLTYTYYNTVCALLLVSISIWVYKVKSSVPNLGYITKALLVAILTTSIFLVIPHETFMRSEVSDIYVPWKPNLTFEDFRVIDDAERLELGDTSKYDAFITNAFYGKVNIAYNYPPAIVIACMDKSKSYRKASIGIRDKDLLLHEQVHFNINKHYANLANDSLSKLWGGDREQLMVVITYFHNKVAKEGDLYDSLTNHGLDSVQQAVWAQRFKMD
;
A
#
# COMPACT_ATOMS: atom_id res chain seq x y z
N MET A 1 0.28 40.78 -8.88
CA MET A 1 0.55 40.91 -7.43
C MET A 1 0.18 39.59 -6.75
N ASN A 2 1.14 38.91 -6.12
CA ASN A 2 0.91 37.63 -5.46
C ASN A 2 0.09 37.85 -4.19
N ASN A 3 -1.16 37.38 -4.19
CA ASN A 3 -2.06 37.51 -3.04
C ASN A 3 -1.57 36.55 -1.93
N PRO A 4 -1.11 37.06 -0.76
CA PRO A 4 -0.53 36.23 0.29
C PRO A 4 -1.49 35.15 0.82
N LYS A 5 -2.81 35.36 0.69
CA LYS A 5 -3.83 34.34 1.02
C LYS A 5 -3.72 33.09 0.15
N VAL A 6 -3.24 33.22 -1.08
CA VAL A 6 -3.06 32.10 -2.02
C VAL A 6 -1.86 31.25 -1.60
N ILE A 7 -0.75 31.88 -1.19
CA ILE A 7 0.43 31.16 -0.73
C ILE A 7 0.09 30.39 0.56
N ILE A 8 -0.65 31.03 1.47
CA ILE A 8 -1.10 30.39 2.72
C ILE A 8 -2.03 29.20 2.43
N LEU A 9 -3.01 29.32 1.53
CA LEU A 9 -3.88 28.20 1.16
C LEU A 9 -3.15 27.06 0.45
N SER A 10 -2.18 27.35 -0.41
CA SER A 10 -1.37 26.32 -1.07
C SER A 10 -0.42 25.62 -0.10
N VAL A 11 0.20 26.36 0.83
CA VAL A 11 1.05 25.81 1.88
C VAL A 11 0.22 25.00 2.87
N MET A 12 -0.97 25.47 3.26
CA MET A 12 -1.90 24.69 4.09
C MET A 12 -2.37 23.43 3.36
N GLY A 13 -2.67 23.49 2.06
CA GLY A 13 -3.00 22.32 1.26
C GLY A 13 -1.89 21.27 1.23
N ILE A 14 -0.63 21.71 1.09
CA ILE A 14 0.55 20.83 1.10
C ILE A 14 0.81 20.26 2.50
N VAL A 15 0.84 21.12 3.53
CA VAL A 15 1.06 20.70 4.93
C VAL A 15 -0.05 19.77 5.40
N TYR A 16 -1.31 20.03 5.01
CA TYR A 16 -2.44 19.19 5.35
C TYR A 16 -2.41 17.86 4.57
N SER A 17 -1.98 17.85 3.30
CA SER A 17 -1.74 16.61 2.55
C SER A 17 -0.63 15.76 3.17
N ILE A 18 0.42 16.40 3.73
CA ILE A 18 1.50 15.72 4.46
C ILE A 18 0.99 15.15 5.80
N ILE A 19 0.20 15.92 6.55
CA ILE A 19 -0.41 15.46 7.81
C ILE A 19 -1.36 14.28 7.55
N ILE A 20 -2.14 14.34 6.47
CA ILE A 20 -3.04 13.26 6.03
C ILE A 20 -2.24 12.01 5.63
N LEU A 21 -1.11 12.18 4.95
CA LEU A 21 -0.21 11.06 4.59
C LEU A 21 0.31 10.32 5.85
N LEU A 22 0.45 11.05 6.96
CA LEU A 22 1.01 10.54 8.22
C LEU A 22 -0.04 9.94 9.16
N SER A 23 -1.35 10.17 8.95
CA SER A 23 -2.39 9.84 9.94
C SER A 23 -3.21 8.57 9.68
N GLY A 24 -2.95 7.83 8.59
CA GLY A 24 -3.47 6.46 8.34
C GLY A 24 -4.99 6.29 8.11
N SER A 25 -5.81 7.29 8.44
CA SER A 25 -7.29 7.27 8.38
C SER A 25 -7.84 7.98 7.14
N VAL A 26 -7.29 7.64 5.97
CA VAL A 26 -7.28 8.49 4.76
C VAL A 26 -8.42 8.18 3.74
N SER A 27 -9.16 7.08 3.88
CA SER A 27 -9.89 6.54 2.72
C SER A 27 -11.06 7.41 2.21
N GLY A 28 -11.83 8.04 3.10
CA GLY A 28 -13.06 8.74 2.70
C GLY A 28 -12.83 10.06 1.97
N PHE A 29 -12.10 11.00 2.56
CA PHE A 29 -12.00 12.36 2.03
C PHE A 29 -11.22 12.42 0.71
N VAL A 30 -10.08 11.71 0.62
CA VAL A 30 -9.26 11.64 -0.60
C VAL A 30 -10.04 10.96 -1.74
N PHE A 31 -10.98 10.06 -1.42
CA PHE A 31 -11.86 9.44 -2.38
C PHE A 31 -13.03 10.35 -2.82
N PHE A 32 -13.72 11.00 -1.88
CA PHE A 32 -14.95 11.75 -2.19
C PHE A 32 -14.71 13.18 -2.70
N THR A 33 -13.65 13.86 -2.27
CA THR A 33 -13.38 15.24 -2.70
C THR A 33 -13.22 15.37 -4.22
N PRO A 34 -12.44 14.51 -4.90
CA PRO A 34 -12.33 14.57 -6.36
C PRO A 34 -13.66 14.25 -7.07
N ILE A 35 -14.49 13.35 -6.53
CA ILE A 35 -15.82 13.04 -7.09
C ILE A 35 -16.71 14.28 -7.08
N ILE A 36 -16.73 15.01 -5.98
CA ILE A 36 -17.51 16.26 -5.85
C ILE A 36 -16.98 17.31 -6.85
N LEU A 37 -15.66 17.46 -6.95
CA LEU A 37 -15.04 18.39 -7.91
C LEU A 37 -15.29 17.99 -9.37
N PHE A 38 -15.35 16.69 -9.68
CA PHE A 38 -15.77 16.18 -10.98
C PHE A 38 -17.18 16.64 -11.33
N ILE A 39 -18.15 16.41 -10.43
CA ILE A 39 -19.55 16.78 -10.65
C ILE A 39 -19.69 18.29 -10.89
N ILE A 40 -19.05 19.12 -10.04
CA ILE A 40 -19.05 20.59 -10.20
C ILE A 40 -18.51 20.99 -11.57
N SER A 41 -17.45 20.32 -12.02
CA SER A 41 -16.80 20.61 -13.29
C SER A 41 -17.68 20.22 -14.49
N ILE A 42 -18.39 19.08 -14.43
CA ILE A 42 -19.37 18.69 -15.44
C ILE A 42 -20.52 19.69 -15.54
N VAL A 43 -21.10 20.10 -14.40
CA VAL A 43 -22.19 21.09 -14.37
C VAL A 43 -21.75 22.41 -15.02
N LYS A 44 -20.53 22.86 -14.73
CA LYS A 44 -19.95 24.07 -15.37
C LYS A 44 -19.72 23.89 -16.86
N ALA A 45 -19.22 22.72 -17.29
CA ALA A 45 -19.01 22.44 -18.70
C ALA A 45 -20.33 22.55 -19.48
N ILE A 46 -21.40 21.95 -18.96
CA ILE A 46 -22.75 22.05 -19.54
C ILE A 46 -23.23 23.51 -19.55
N SER A 47 -23.08 24.24 -18.44
CA SER A 47 -23.49 25.66 -18.37
C SER A 47 -22.77 26.54 -19.39
N TRP A 48 -21.49 26.29 -19.66
CA TRP A 48 -20.72 27.04 -20.66
C TRP A 48 -21.05 26.62 -22.10
N LEU A 49 -21.33 25.35 -22.36
CA LEU A 49 -21.85 24.92 -23.67
C LEU A 49 -23.16 25.63 -24.00
N LEU A 50 -24.08 25.76 -23.03
CA LEU A 50 -25.34 26.47 -23.20
C LEU A 50 -25.18 27.99 -23.43
N LYS A 51 -23.99 28.54 -23.17
CA LYS A 51 -23.66 29.95 -23.39
C LYS A 51 -22.75 30.15 -24.61
N ASP A 52 -22.60 29.14 -25.45
CA ASP A 52 -21.69 29.10 -26.61
C ASP A 52 -20.21 29.35 -26.28
N ASP A 53 -19.78 29.23 -25.01
CA ASP A 53 -18.37 29.28 -24.60
C ASP A 53 -17.76 27.87 -24.58
N SER A 54 -17.59 27.33 -25.79
CA SER A 54 -17.04 25.99 -26.01
C SER A 54 -15.64 25.80 -25.41
N SER A 55 -14.80 26.83 -25.47
CA SER A 55 -13.42 26.76 -24.94
C SER A 55 -13.38 26.57 -23.43
N SER A 56 -14.21 27.30 -22.68
CA SER A 56 -14.29 27.13 -21.22
C SER A 56 -14.96 25.79 -20.87
N ALA A 57 -15.98 25.38 -21.64
CA ALA A 57 -16.64 24.10 -21.45
C ALA A 57 -15.69 22.90 -21.57
N TYR A 58 -14.85 22.86 -22.61
CA TYR A 58 -13.88 21.77 -22.80
C TYR A 58 -12.89 21.67 -21.64
N ILE A 59 -12.49 22.81 -21.07
CA ILE A 59 -11.56 22.84 -19.93
C ILE A 59 -12.25 22.33 -18.68
N ALA A 60 -13.46 22.78 -18.39
CA ALA A 60 -14.22 22.26 -17.25
C ALA A 60 -14.45 20.74 -17.38
N LEU A 61 -14.80 20.26 -18.57
CA LEU A 61 -14.95 18.83 -18.83
C LEU A 61 -13.66 18.08 -18.55
N LEU A 62 -12.54 18.58 -19.08
CA LEU A 62 -11.24 17.97 -18.88
C LEU A 62 -10.83 17.94 -17.41
N ILE A 63 -11.02 19.04 -16.67
CA ILE A 63 -10.78 19.07 -15.21
C ILE A 63 -11.62 18.03 -14.51
N GLY A 64 -12.90 17.94 -14.88
CA GLY A 64 -13.78 16.91 -14.33
C GLY A 64 -13.20 15.52 -14.55
N LEU A 65 -12.84 15.19 -15.79
CA LEU A 65 -12.27 13.90 -16.13
C LEU A 65 -10.98 13.61 -15.35
N LEU A 66 -10.09 14.61 -15.21
CA LEU A 66 -8.88 14.49 -14.38
C LEU A 66 -9.24 14.20 -12.91
N MET A 67 -10.23 14.89 -12.34
CA MET A 67 -10.66 14.66 -10.95
C MET A 67 -11.28 13.28 -10.77
N LEU A 68 -12.03 12.79 -11.77
CA LEU A 68 -12.60 11.44 -11.76
C LEU A 68 -11.52 10.35 -11.82
N THR A 69 -10.36 10.63 -12.43
CA THR A 69 -9.26 9.65 -12.43
C THR A 69 -8.73 9.34 -11.04
N ILE A 70 -8.76 10.28 -10.08
CA ILE A 70 -8.27 10.05 -8.71
C ILE A 70 -9.05 8.94 -7.97
N PRO A 71 -10.38 9.00 -7.81
CA PRO A 71 -11.17 7.97 -7.13
C PRO A 71 -11.18 6.69 -7.93
N VAL A 72 -11.20 6.76 -9.26
CA VAL A 72 -10.99 5.60 -10.15
C VAL A 72 -9.66 4.95 -9.81
N MET A 73 -8.56 5.69 -9.73
CA MET A 73 -7.23 5.17 -9.35
C MET A 73 -7.16 4.65 -7.91
N LEU A 74 -8.02 5.13 -7.00
CA LEU A 74 -8.09 4.63 -5.62
C LEU A 74 -8.97 3.38 -5.48
N THR A 75 -10.01 3.24 -6.31
CA THR A 75 -10.87 2.04 -6.36
C THR A 75 -10.24 0.92 -7.17
N TYR A 76 -9.50 1.28 -8.22
CA TYR A 76 -8.75 0.33 -9.03
C TYR A 76 -7.39 0.08 -8.42
N THR A 77 -7.07 -1.20 -8.27
CA THR A 77 -6.13 -1.63 -7.24
C THR A 77 -4.68 -1.20 -7.46
N TYR A 78 -4.26 -0.75 -8.67
CA TYR A 78 -2.99 -0.03 -8.85
C TYR A 78 -2.94 0.98 -10.01
N TYR A 79 -2.01 1.92 -9.78
CA TYR A 79 -1.61 3.10 -10.56
C TYR A 79 -1.06 2.79 -11.96
N ASN A 80 -1.38 3.67 -12.91
CA ASN A 80 -0.85 3.61 -14.28
C ASN A 80 0.08 4.82 -14.53
N THR A 81 1.39 4.56 -14.60
CA THR A 81 2.42 5.58 -14.92
C THR A 81 2.13 6.26 -16.26
N VAL A 82 1.59 5.53 -17.25
CA VAL A 82 1.19 6.08 -18.55
C VAL A 82 -0.01 7.00 -18.40
N CYS A 83 -1.02 6.63 -17.61
CA CYS A 83 -2.13 7.54 -17.30
C CYS A 83 -1.60 8.81 -16.67
N ALA A 84 -0.72 8.74 -15.67
CA ALA A 84 -0.23 9.95 -15.06
C ALA A 84 0.70 10.79 -15.94
N LEU A 85 1.53 10.17 -16.79
CA LEU A 85 2.27 10.88 -17.84
C LEU A 85 1.31 11.56 -18.83
N LEU A 86 0.20 10.91 -19.19
CA LEU A 86 -0.87 11.51 -19.99
C LEU A 86 -1.53 12.67 -19.25
N LEU A 87 -1.85 12.53 -17.95
CA LEU A 87 -2.43 13.60 -17.14
C LEU A 87 -1.48 14.80 -17.06
N VAL A 88 -0.18 14.58 -16.83
CA VAL A 88 0.86 15.62 -16.83
C VAL A 88 0.97 16.28 -18.20
N SER A 89 1.00 15.50 -19.29
CA SER A 89 1.11 16.01 -20.67
C SER A 89 -0.11 16.85 -21.07
N ILE A 90 -1.31 16.35 -20.78
CA ILE A 90 -2.58 17.05 -20.97
C ILE A 90 -2.59 18.35 -20.16
N SER A 91 -2.07 18.32 -18.94
CA SER A 91 -2.02 19.48 -18.07
C SER A 91 -1.04 20.55 -18.54
N ILE A 92 0.14 20.15 -19.03
CA ILE A 92 1.11 21.05 -19.67
C ILE A 92 0.49 21.67 -20.92
N TRP A 93 -0.23 20.87 -21.71
CA TRP A 93 -0.95 21.36 -22.89
C TRP A 93 -2.03 22.38 -22.51
N VAL A 94 -2.88 22.08 -21.51
CA VAL A 94 -3.90 23.02 -21.00
C VAL A 94 -3.23 24.32 -20.53
N TYR A 95 -2.14 24.22 -19.77
CA TYR A 95 -1.39 25.38 -19.30
C TYR A 95 -0.88 26.24 -20.47
N LYS A 96 -0.25 25.62 -21.49
CA LYS A 96 0.26 26.31 -22.68
C LYS A 96 -0.84 26.96 -23.53
N VAL A 97 -1.96 26.27 -23.72
CA VAL A 97 -3.11 26.80 -24.49
C VAL A 97 -3.79 27.96 -23.77
N LYS A 98 -3.62 28.09 -22.45
CA LYS A 98 -4.34 29.07 -21.62
C LYS A 98 -3.49 30.21 -21.08
N SER A 99 -2.16 30.17 -21.17
CA SER A 99 -1.30 31.36 -20.96
C SER A 99 -1.64 32.53 -21.91
N SER A 100 -2.47 32.29 -22.93
CA SER A 100 -3.04 33.29 -23.84
C SER A 100 -4.45 33.79 -23.46
N VAL A 101 -5.08 33.30 -22.37
CA VAL A 101 -6.46 33.66 -21.98
C VAL A 101 -6.49 34.33 -20.59
N PRO A 102 -6.85 35.63 -20.47
CA PRO A 102 -6.52 36.43 -19.28
C PRO A 102 -7.25 36.14 -17.96
N ASN A 103 -8.20 35.19 -17.88
CA ASN A 103 -9.17 35.16 -16.77
C ASN A 103 -9.42 33.80 -16.08
N LEU A 104 -8.53 32.82 -16.20
CA LEU A 104 -8.66 31.59 -15.40
C LEU A 104 -8.11 31.76 -13.98
N GLY A 105 -8.80 32.58 -13.19
CA GLY A 105 -8.66 32.60 -11.73
C GLY A 105 -9.05 31.26 -11.12
N TYR A 106 -8.48 30.93 -9.94
CA TYR A 106 -8.74 29.77 -9.05
C TYR A 106 -8.71 28.34 -9.65
N ILE A 107 -9.39 28.09 -10.76
CA ILE A 107 -9.54 26.80 -11.44
C ILE A 107 -8.20 26.25 -11.95
N THR A 108 -7.32 27.07 -12.55
CA THR A 108 -5.97 26.64 -12.96
C THR A 108 -5.10 26.24 -11.77
N LYS A 109 -5.30 26.89 -10.61
CA LYS A 109 -4.60 26.52 -9.38
C LYS A 109 -5.13 25.19 -8.83
N ALA A 110 -6.44 24.96 -8.89
CA ALA A 110 -7.04 23.68 -8.52
C ALA A 110 -6.56 22.53 -9.43
N LEU A 111 -6.39 22.79 -10.74
CA LEU A 111 -5.74 21.89 -11.69
C LEU A 111 -4.31 21.54 -11.27
N LEU A 112 -3.46 22.57 -11.09
CA LEU A 112 -2.07 22.40 -10.66
C LEU A 112 -1.96 21.61 -9.36
N VAL A 113 -2.85 21.89 -8.39
CA VAL A 113 -2.92 21.13 -7.13
C VAL A 113 -3.32 19.69 -7.40
N ALA A 114 -4.36 19.41 -8.19
CA ALA A 114 -4.77 18.03 -8.48
C ALA A 114 -3.71 17.25 -9.24
N ILE A 115 -2.96 17.89 -10.14
CA ILE A 115 -1.81 17.29 -10.82
C ILE A 115 -0.70 17.01 -9.84
N LEU A 116 -0.36 17.95 -8.95
CA LEU A 116 0.65 17.76 -7.90
C LEU A 116 0.24 16.61 -6.97
N THR A 117 -1.02 16.58 -6.53
CA THR A 117 -1.57 15.53 -5.68
C THR A 117 -1.51 14.17 -6.38
N THR A 118 -1.96 14.07 -7.63
CA THR A 118 -1.88 12.84 -8.43
C THR A 118 -0.42 12.42 -8.67
N SER A 119 0.48 13.38 -8.86
CA SER A 119 1.91 13.13 -9.05
C SER A 119 2.61 12.73 -7.75
N ILE A 120 2.17 13.20 -6.59
CA ILE A 120 2.66 12.72 -5.29
C ILE A 120 2.26 11.24 -5.12
N PHE A 121 1.02 10.91 -5.45
CA PHE A 121 0.54 9.52 -5.41
C PHE A 121 1.23 8.58 -6.41
N LEU A 122 1.83 9.10 -7.50
CA LEU A 122 2.72 8.31 -8.38
C LEU A 122 4.02 7.86 -7.70
N VAL A 123 4.50 8.64 -6.74
CA VAL A 123 5.82 8.41 -6.12
C VAL A 123 5.69 7.52 -4.89
N ILE A 124 4.47 7.32 -4.37
CA ILE A 124 4.24 6.43 -3.22
C ILE A 124 4.36 4.97 -3.69
N PRO A 125 5.31 4.20 -3.15
CA PRO A 125 5.44 2.78 -3.49
C PRO A 125 4.14 2.04 -3.14
N HIS A 126 3.73 1.14 -4.02
CA HIS A 126 2.55 0.29 -3.82
C HIS A 126 2.59 -0.49 -2.49
N GLU A 127 3.79 -0.91 -2.06
CA GLU A 127 3.98 -1.54 -0.75
C GLU A 127 3.56 -0.64 0.40
N THR A 128 3.83 0.68 0.33
CA THR A 128 3.47 1.62 1.41
C THR A 128 1.97 1.71 1.58
N PHE A 129 1.21 1.78 0.48
CA PHE A 129 -0.24 1.78 0.53
C PHE A 129 -0.78 0.45 1.08
N MET A 130 -0.29 -0.68 0.56
CA MET A 130 -0.69 -2.00 1.03
C MET A 130 -0.43 -2.20 2.52
N ARG A 131 0.72 -1.74 3.01
CA ARG A 131 1.06 -1.78 4.45
C ARG A 131 0.04 -1.01 5.29
N SER A 132 -0.47 0.12 4.80
CA SER A 132 -1.49 0.91 5.50
C SER A 132 -2.87 0.26 5.51
N GLU A 133 -3.22 -0.53 4.49
CA GLU A 133 -4.51 -1.23 4.42
C GLU A 133 -4.58 -2.41 5.41
N VAL A 134 -3.43 -3.02 5.73
CA VAL A 134 -3.38 -4.23 6.54
C VAL A 134 -2.96 -3.99 7.99
N SER A 135 -2.49 -2.79 8.34
CA SER A 135 -1.78 -2.54 9.61
C SER A 135 -2.60 -2.81 10.86
N ASP A 136 -3.94 -2.82 10.76
CA ASP A 136 -4.81 -3.06 11.91
C ASP A 136 -4.87 -4.54 12.29
N ILE A 137 -4.81 -5.43 11.30
CA ILE A 137 -4.97 -6.89 11.47
C ILE A 137 -3.62 -7.61 11.38
N TYR A 138 -2.69 -7.03 10.62
CA TYR A 138 -1.40 -7.63 10.32
C TYR A 138 -0.24 -6.72 10.73
N VAL A 139 0.89 -7.31 11.08
CA VAL A 139 2.20 -6.63 11.15
C VAL A 139 2.90 -6.87 9.81
N PRO A 140 3.14 -5.86 8.97
CA PRO A 140 3.96 -6.05 7.77
C PRO A 140 5.40 -6.39 8.13
N TRP A 141 6.11 -7.07 7.23
CA TRP A 141 7.52 -7.39 7.45
C TRP A 141 8.36 -6.17 7.81
N LYS A 142 9.18 -6.34 8.86
CA LYS A 142 10.17 -5.40 9.35
C LYS A 142 11.43 -6.16 9.80
N PRO A 143 12.61 -5.52 9.76
CA PRO A 143 13.89 -6.20 9.98
C PRO A 143 14.12 -6.65 11.43
N ASN A 144 13.42 -6.05 12.39
CA ASN A 144 13.54 -6.39 13.81
C ASN A 144 12.15 -6.50 14.43
N LEU A 145 11.71 -7.73 14.68
CA LEU A 145 10.57 -8.05 15.52
C LEU A 145 10.88 -7.66 16.96
N THR A 146 9.84 -7.19 17.64
CA THR A 146 9.86 -6.91 19.07
C THR A 146 8.67 -7.61 19.71
N PHE A 147 8.74 -7.85 21.02
CA PHE A 147 7.66 -8.57 21.72
C PHE A 147 6.33 -7.82 21.72
N GLU A 148 6.33 -6.52 21.42
CA GLU A 148 5.14 -5.70 21.23
C GLU A 148 4.37 -6.05 19.95
N ASP A 149 4.99 -6.75 19.00
CA ASP A 149 4.31 -7.22 17.79
C ASP A 149 3.41 -8.45 18.04
N PHE A 150 3.60 -9.12 19.18
CA PHE A 150 2.92 -10.36 19.53
C PHE A 150 1.80 -10.09 20.52
N ARG A 151 0.69 -10.83 20.37
CA ARG A 151 -0.33 -10.90 21.40
C ARG A 151 0.21 -11.65 22.62
N VAL A 152 -0.02 -11.13 23.82
CA VAL A 152 0.29 -11.86 25.05
C VAL A 152 -0.87 -12.78 25.37
N ILE A 153 -0.60 -14.08 25.50
CA ILE A 153 -1.58 -15.06 25.96
C ILE A 153 -1.25 -15.51 27.39
N ASP A 154 -2.28 -15.76 28.18
CA ASP A 154 -2.15 -16.36 29.51
C ASP A 154 -2.24 -17.89 29.44
N ASP A 155 -2.06 -18.55 30.59
CA ASP A 155 -2.10 -20.01 30.68
C ASP A 155 -3.49 -20.60 30.42
N ALA A 156 -4.57 -19.84 30.61
CA ALA A 156 -5.93 -20.30 30.36
C ALA A 156 -6.24 -20.31 28.87
N GLU A 157 -5.95 -19.21 28.16
CA GLU A 157 -6.07 -19.12 26.70
C GLU A 157 -5.15 -20.13 26.00
N ARG A 158 -3.96 -20.38 26.57
CA ARG A 158 -3.03 -21.40 26.08
C ARG A 158 -3.66 -22.79 25.99
N LEU A 159 -4.48 -23.19 26.96
CA LEU A 159 -5.12 -24.50 26.98
C LEU A 159 -6.18 -24.65 25.89
N GLU A 160 -6.77 -23.54 25.43
CA GLU A 160 -7.76 -23.52 24.35
C GLU A 160 -7.14 -23.62 22.95
N LEU A 161 -5.87 -23.19 22.80
CA LEU A 161 -5.14 -23.20 21.53
C LEU A 161 -4.63 -24.59 21.10
N GLY A 162 -4.73 -25.61 21.95
CA GLY A 162 -4.35 -26.98 21.62
C GLY A 162 -2.83 -27.22 21.58
N ASP A 163 -2.35 -28.08 20.68
CA ASP A 163 -0.96 -28.58 20.68
C ASP A 163 0.10 -27.51 20.34
N THR A 164 -0.31 -26.35 19.84
CA THR A 164 0.55 -25.17 19.62
C THR A 164 1.04 -24.54 20.95
N SER A 165 0.36 -24.84 22.06
CA SER A 165 0.71 -24.41 23.43
C SER A 165 2.09 -24.86 23.95
N LYS A 166 2.79 -25.72 23.20
CA LYS A 166 4.15 -26.17 23.48
C LYS A 166 5.18 -25.05 23.28
N TYR A 167 4.94 -24.12 22.36
CA TYR A 167 5.91 -23.08 22.00
C TYR A 167 5.80 -21.83 22.86
N ASP A 168 6.94 -21.21 23.13
CA ASP A 168 7.07 -20.03 23.96
C ASP A 168 6.62 -18.75 23.23
N ALA A 169 6.99 -18.62 21.95
CA ALA A 169 6.36 -17.71 21.02
C ALA A 169 6.02 -18.46 19.73
N PHE A 170 5.17 -17.84 18.91
CA PHE A 170 4.79 -18.37 17.62
C PHE A 170 4.34 -17.23 16.72
N ILE A 171 4.88 -17.15 15.49
CA ILE A 171 4.32 -16.32 14.44
C ILE A 171 3.40 -17.10 13.50
N THR A 172 2.24 -16.52 13.20
CA THR A 172 1.45 -16.96 12.06
C THR A 172 1.81 -16.14 10.84
N ASN A 173 2.60 -16.74 9.96
CA ASN A 173 2.95 -16.18 8.67
C ASN A 173 1.70 -16.00 7.80
N ALA A 174 1.59 -14.85 7.16
CA ALA A 174 0.55 -14.53 6.20
C ALA A 174 1.14 -13.89 4.94
N PHE A 175 0.55 -14.23 3.80
CA PHE A 175 0.69 -13.49 2.55
C PHE A 175 -0.55 -12.65 2.35
N TYR A 176 -0.40 -11.34 2.41
CA TYR A 176 -1.45 -10.44 1.95
C TYR A 176 -1.22 -10.14 0.47
N GLY A 177 -1.95 -10.89 -0.37
CA GLY A 177 -1.91 -10.76 -1.82
C GLY A 177 -3.09 -9.95 -2.36
N LYS A 178 -2.84 -9.07 -3.32
CA LYS A 178 -3.87 -8.30 -4.01
C LYS A 178 -3.66 -8.34 -5.52
N VAL A 179 -4.69 -8.78 -6.25
CA VAL A 179 -4.69 -8.89 -7.71
C VAL A 179 -5.12 -7.55 -8.32
N ASN A 180 -4.43 -7.12 -9.37
CA ASN A 180 -4.73 -5.88 -10.08
C ASN A 180 -5.79 -6.11 -11.16
N ILE A 181 -7.00 -5.61 -10.92
CA ILE A 181 -8.15 -5.82 -11.81
C ILE A 181 -8.15 -4.86 -13.02
N ALA A 182 -7.49 -3.71 -12.92
CA ALA A 182 -7.72 -2.60 -13.85
C ALA A 182 -6.73 -2.53 -15.02
N TYR A 183 -5.46 -2.84 -14.76
CA TYR A 183 -4.38 -2.63 -15.74
C TYR A 183 -3.33 -3.74 -15.73
N ASN A 184 -3.52 -4.76 -14.89
CA ASN A 184 -2.64 -5.91 -14.77
C ASN A 184 -1.16 -5.55 -14.52
N TYR A 185 -0.80 -4.33 -14.06
CA TYR A 185 0.59 -3.95 -13.79
C TYR A 185 0.79 -3.27 -12.42
N PRO A 186 1.62 -3.84 -11.53
CA PRO A 186 1.98 -5.26 -11.56
C PRO A 186 0.71 -6.14 -11.52
N PRO A 187 0.73 -7.36 -12.08
CA PRO A 187 -0.44 -8.24 -12.17
C PRO A 187 -1.08 -8.54 -10.82
N ALA A 188 -0.25 -8.77 -9.82
CA ALA A 188 -0.61 -8.88 -8.43
C ALA A 188 0.59 -8.46 -7.59
N ILE A 189 0.33 -8.09 -6.34
CA ILE A 189 1.35 -7.77 -5.35
C ILE A 189 1.07 -8.59 -4.11
N VAL A 190 2.13 -9.16 -3.55
CA VAL A 190 2.12 -9.87 -2.28
C VAL A 190 3.02 -9.12 -1.31
N ILE A 191 2.54 -8.89 -0.10
CA ILE A 191 3.37 -8.45 1.02
C ILE A 191 3.44 -9.57 2.06
N ALA A 192 4.62 -9.80 2.61
CA ALA A 192 4.81 -10.66 3.76
C ALA A 192 4.33 -9.92 5.02
N CYS A 193 3.48 -10.60 5.78
CA CYS A 193 2.95 -10.08 7.01
C CYS A 193 2.78 -11.18 8.06
N MET A 194 2.60 -10.76 9.30
CA MET A 194 2.31 -11.59 10.45
C MET A 194 0.89 -11.28 10.93
N ASP A 195 0.06 -12.30 11.12
CA ASP A 195 -1.31 -12.14 11.64
C ASP A 195 -1.26 -11.82 13.14
N LYS A 196 -1.64 -10.60 13.54
CA LYS A 196 -1.59 -10.14 14.93
C LYS A 196 -2.47 -10.97 15.86
N SER A 197 -3.60 -11.45 15.33
CA SER A 197 -4.59 -12.16 16.15
C SER A 197 -4.15 -13.58 16.51
N LYS A 198 -3.26 -14.17 15.71
CA LYS A 198 -2.80 -15.55 15.85
C LYS A 198 -1.34 -15.69 16.27
N SER A 199 -0.56 -14.62 16.16
CA SER A 199 0.84 -14.60 16.58
C SER A 199 0.92 -14.20 18.05
N TYR A 200 1.54 -15.03 18.88
CA TYR A 200 1.52 -14.86 20.32
C TYR A 200 2.85 -15.12 21.01
N ARG A 201 2.94 -14.68 22.25
CA ARG A 201 3.96 -15.07 23.23
C ARG A 201 3.31 -15.42 24.57
N LYS A 202 3.90 -16.35 25.31
CA LYS A 202 3.47 -16.62 26.69
C LYS A 202 3.79 -15.43 27.59
N ALA A 203 2.90 -15.16 28.54
CA ALA A 203 3.11 -14.11 29.56
C ALA A 203 4.35 -14.35 30.43
N SER A 204 4.77 -15.60 30.62
CA SER A 204 5.94 -16.00 31.42
C SER A 204 7.28 -15.63 30.80
N ILE A 205 7.32 -15.28 29.51
CA ILE A 205 8.56 -14.96 28.80
C ILE A 205 8.92 -13.51 29.06
N GLY A 206 10.12 -13.32 29.62
CA GLY A 206 10.68 -11.99 29.82
C GLY A 206 10.87 -11.27 28.49
N ILE A 207 10.70 -9.94 28.49
CA ILE A 207 10.86 -9.04 27.33
C ILE A 207 12.28 -9.11 26.70
N ARG A 208 13.21 -9.88 27.28
CA ARG A 208 14.62 -9.95 26.91
C ARG A 208 15.05 -11.29 26.31
N ASP A 209 14.14 -12.20 25.99
CA ASP A 209 14.50 -13.46 25.34
C ASP A 209 14.85 -13.24 23.87
N LYS A 210 16.13 -12.95 23.64
CA LYS A 210 16.67 -12.57 22.32
C LYS A 210 16.72 -13.74 21.35
N ASP A 211 16.95 -14.95 21.85
CA ASP A 211 17.08 -16.14 21.01
C ASP A 211 15.72 -16.54 20.46
N LEU A 212 14.67 -16.42 21.27
CA LEU A 212 13.29 -16.60 20.79
C LEU A 212 12.89 -15.56 19.74
N LEU A 213 13.19 -14.26 19.96
CA LEU A 213 12.92 -13.24 18.94
C LEU A 213 13.71 -13.47 17.65
N LEU A 214 14.96 -13.93 17.76
CA LEU A 214 15.76 -14.30 16.59
C LEU A 214 15.11 -15.47 15.84
N HIS A 215 14.64 -16.48 16.57
CA HIS A 215 13.96 -17.63 16.00
C HIS A 215 12.74 -17.21 15.18
N GLU A 216 11.84 -16.42 15.77
CA GLU A 216 10.66 -15.90 15.10
C GLU A 216 11.00 -14.93 13.95
N GLN A 217 12.06 -14.14 14.09
CA GLN A 217 12.51 -13.25 13.02
C GLN A 217 12.93 -14.04 11.77
N VAL A 218 13.55 -15.22 11.93
CA VAL A 218 13.90 -16.07 10.79
C VAL A 218 12.64 -16.59 10.08
N HIS A 219 11.62 -17.03 10.82
CA HIS A 219 10.32 -17.38 10.21
C HIS A 219 9.74 -16.21 9.42
N PHE A 220 9.84 -14.99 9.94
CA PHE A 220 9.34 -13.81 9.24
C PHE A 220 10.19 -13.45 8.01
N ASN A 221 11.49 -13.69 8.06
CA ASN A 221 12.41 -13.52 6.93
C ASN A 221 12.16 -14.57 5.83
N ILE A 222 11.89 -15.82 6.18
CA ILE A 222 11.46 -16.85 5.22
C ILE A 222 10.21 -16.37 4.47
N ASN A 223 9.22 -15.86 5.21
CA ASN A 223 8.01 -15.29 4.65
C ASN A 223 8.31 -14.14 3.66
N LYS A 224 9.16 -13.16 4.04
CA LYS A 224 9.58 -12.07 3.15
C LYS A 224 10.35 -12.54 1.92
N HIS A 225 11.23 -13.53 2.06
CA HIS A 225 11.99 -14.11 0.95
C HIS A 225 11.04 -14.63 -0.13
N TYR A 226 10.08 -15.47 0.26
CA TYR A 226 9.14 -16.07 -0.68
C TYR A 226 8.10 -15.07 -1.19
N ALA A 227 7.75 -14.02 -0.43
CA ALA A 227 6.95 -12.92 -0.94
C ALA A 227 7.67 -12.15 -2.07
N ASN A 228 8.98 -11.91 -1.93
CA ASN A 228 9.78 -11.30 -3.00
C ASN A 228 9.82 -12.19 -4.25
N LEU A 229 10.05 -13.49 -4.09
CA LEU A 229 10.02 -14.44 -5.22
C LEU A 229 8.62 -14.54 -5.87
N ALA A 230 7.55 -14.43 -5.06
CA ALA A 230 6.19 -14.35 -5.56
C ALA A 230 6.00 -13.10 -6.42
N ASN A 231 6.40 -11.92 -5.94
CA ASN A 231 6.32 -10.67 -6.71
C ASN A 231 7.13 -10.73 -8.01
N ASP A 232 8.35 -11.29 -7.97
CA ASP A 232 9.17 -11.48 -9.18
C ASP A 232 8.48 -12.38 -10.21
N SER A 233 7.79 -13.42 -9.75
CA SER A 233 7.05 -14.33 -10.63
C SER A 233 5.77 -13.71 -11.16
N LEU A 234 5.02 -13.04 -10.29
CA LEU A 234 3.79 -12.32 -10.63
C LEU A 234 4.05 -11.20 -11.63
N SER A 235 5.18 -10.48 -11.53
CA SER A 235 5.56 -9.42 -12.47
C SER A 235 5.65 -9.88 -13.93
N LYS A 236 5.88 -11.18 -14.15
CA LYS A 236 6.01 -11.80 -15.48
C LYS A 236 4.67 -12.27 -16.07
N LEU A 237 3.60 -12.26 -15.27
CA LEU A 237 2.27 -12.71 -15.68
C LEU A 237 1.38 -11.56 -16.16
N TRP A 238 1.94 -10.68 -16.98
CA TRP A 238 1.19 -9.56 -17.53
C TRP A 238 0.06 -10.05 -18.43
N GLY A 239 -1.17 -9.59 -18.20
CA GLY A 239 -2.34 -10.11 -18.90
C GLY A 239 -2.93 -11.38 -18.29
N GLY A 240 -2.32 -11.96 -17.25
CA GLY A 240 -2.81 -13.16 -16.58
C GLY A 240 -4.15 -12.95 -15.90
N ASP A 241 -4.98 -13.99 -15.91
CA ASP A 241 -6.25 -13.99 -15.19
C ASP A 241 -6.05 -14.20 -13.68
N ARG A 242 -7.10 -13.97 -12.90
CA ARG A 242 -7.05 -14.09 -11.44
C ARG A 242 -6.64 -15.49 -10.98
N GLU A 243 -7.07 -16.55 -11.66
CA GLU A 243 -6.79 -17.92 -11.26
C GLU A 243 -5.30 -18.23 -11.39
N GLN A 244 -4.70 -17.86 -12.52
CA GLN A 244 -3.26 -17.99 -12.76
C GLN A 244 -2.43 -17.24 -11.71
N LEU A 245 -2.82 -16.02 -11.37
CA LEU A 245 -2.14 -15.23 -10.35
C LEU A 245 -2.27 -15.86 -8.96
N MET A 246 -3.45 -16.39 -8.62
CA MET A 246 -3.67 -17.09 -7.36
C MET A 246 -2.85 -18.38 -7.25
N VAL A 247 -2.68 -19.13 -8.34
CA VAL A 247 -1.82 -20.33 -8.36
C VAL A 247 -0.39 -19.98 -7.94
N VAL A 248 0.16 -18.88 -8.45
CA VAL A 248 1.50 -18.41 -8.05
C VAL A 248 1.55 -18.05 -6.57
N ILE A 249 0.57 -17.27 -6.08
CA ILE A 249 0.51 -16.87 -4.67
C ILE A 249 0.43 -18.11 -3.77
N THR A 250 -0.47 -19.05 -4.07
CA THR A 250 -0.63 -20.30 -3.32
C THR A 250 0.62 -21.17 -3.36
N TYR A 251 1.30 -21.26 -4.51
CA TYR A 251 2.55 -22.01 -4.63
C TYR A 251 3.61 -21.48 -3.65
N PHE A 252 3.85 -20.16 -3.64
CA PHE A 252 4.84 -19.57 -2.75
C PHE A 252 4.40 -19.60 -1.28
N HIS A 253 3.11 -19.49 -0.99
CA HIS A 253 2.59 -19.64 0.37
C HIS A 253 2.88 -21.05 0.92
N ASN A 254 2.68 -22.09 0.09
CA ASN A 254 3.03 -23.46 0.46
C ASN A 254 4.54 -23.68 0.62
N LYS A 255 5.38 -22.89 -0.08
CA LYS A 255 6.84 -22.91 0.11
C LYS A 255 7.26 -22.32 1.45
N VAL A 256 6.62 -21.22 1.88
CA VAL A 256 6.85 -20.65 3.22
C VAL A 256 6.58 -21.70 4.30
N ALA A 257 5.43 -22.37 4.26
CA ALA A 257 5.09 -23.39 5.25
C ALA A 257 6.14 -24.51 5.30
N LYS A 258 6.49 -25.09 4.14
CA LYS A 258 7.50 -26.17 4.06
C LYS A 258 8.88 -25.74 4.56
N GLU A 259 9.29 -24.52 4.25
CA GLU A 259 10.60 -24.03 4.68
C GLU A 259 10.60 -23.69 6.17
N GLY A 260 9.50 -23.17 6.71
CA GLY A 260 9.29 -22.97 8.15
C GLY A 260 9.34 -24.27 8.93
N ASP A 261 8.64 -25.32 8.47
CA ASP A 261 8.66 -26.65 9.10
C ASP A 261 10.08 -27.26 9.10
N LEU A 262 10.82 -27.07 8.00
CA LEU A 262 12.20 -27.52 7.91
C LEU A 262 13.12 -26.76 8.87
N TYR A 263 12.94 -25.44 8.96
CA TYR A 263 13.68 -24.60 9.89
C TYR A 263 13.44 -25.01 11.34
N ASP A 264 12.18 -25.21 11.72
CA ASP A 264 11.80 -25.69 13.05
C ASP A 264 12.41 -27.05 13.36
N SER A 265 12.33 -28.00 12.42
CA SER A 265 12.92 -29.33 12.59
C SER A 265 14.44 -29.30 12.78
N LEU A 266 15.14 -28.44 12.03
CA LEU A 266 16.61 -28.38 12.08
C LEU A 266 17.14 -27.56 13.25
N THR A 267 16.39 -26.57 13.70
CA THR A 267 16.77 -25.76 14.87
C THR A 267 16.25 -26.31 16.19
N ASN A 268 15.49 -27.42 16.15
CA ASN A 268 14.76 -27.94 17.29
C ASN A 268 13.90 -26.83 17.94
N HIS A 269 13.11 -26.14 17.11
CA HIS A 269 12.29 -24.98 17.49
C HIS A 269 13.08 -23.91 18.26
N GLY A 270 14.24 -23.51 17.71
CA GLY A 270 15.05 -22.44 18.29
C GLY A 270 15.95 -22.84 19.46
N LEU A 271 16.12 -24.13 19.74
CA LEU A 271 17.05 -24.60 20.78
C LEU A 271 18.49 -24.80 20.27
N ASP A 272 18.67 -25.02 18.97
CA ASP A 272 19.99 -25.10 18.33
C ASP A 272 20.41 -23.73 17.77
N SER A 273 21.26 -23.02 18.51
CA SER A 273 21.74 -21.68 18.15
C SER A 273 22.69 -21.67 16.94
N VAL A 274 23.39 -22.78 16.67
CA VAL A 274 24.28 -22.89 15.49
C VAL A 274 23.43 -22.94 14.23
N GLN A 275 22.39 -23.78 14.22
CA GLN A 275 21.49 -23.88 13.08
C GLN A 275 20.68 -22.60 12.88
N GLN A 276 20.25 -21.94 13.96
CA GLN A 276 19.61 -20.63 13.85
C GLN A 276 20.52 -19.59 13.16
N ALA A 277 21.81 -19.54 13.52
CA ALA A 277 22.75 -18.61 12.89
C ALA A 277 22.94 -18.89 11.39
N VAL A 278 23.04 -20.17 10.99
CA VAL A 278 23.13 -20.58 9.58
C VAL A 278 21.90 -20.10 8.81
N TRP A 279 20.71 -20.30 9.36
CA TRP A 279 19.45 -19.89 8.73
C TRP A 279 19.27 -18.38 8.70
N ALA A 280 19.62 -17.68 9.78
CA ALA A 280 19.61 -16.22 9.85
C ALA A 280 20.52 -15.61 8.79
N GLN A 281 21.67 -16.23 8.50
CA GLN A 281 22.54 -15.79 7.42
C GLN A 281 21.97 -16.11 6.03
N ARG A 282 21.35 -17.29 5.86
CA ARG A 282 20.70 -17.68 4.59
C ARG A 282 19.55 -16.76 4.20
N PHE A 283 18.77 -16.31 5.17
CA PHE A 283 17.60 -15.45 4.97
C PHE A 283 17.85 -14.01 5.42
N LYS A 284 19.12 -13.58 5.45
CA LYS A 284 19.46 -12.20 5.74
C LYS A 284 18.88 -11.30 4.66
N MET A 285 18.10 -10.30 5.09
CA MET A 285 17.51 -9.30 4.21
C MET A 285 18.38 -8.05 4.25
N ASP A 286 18.72 -7.52 3.08
CA ASP A 286 19.46 -6.27 2.88
C ASP A 286 18.57 -5.04 3.11
#